data_AF-A0A7S4JYZ4-F1
#
_entry.id   AF-A0A7S4JYZ4-F1
#
_cell.length_a   1.000
_cell.length_b   1.000
_cell.length_c   1.000
_cell.angle_alpha   90.00
_cell.angle_beta   90.00
_cell.angle_gamma   90.00
#
_symmetry.space_group_name_H-M   'P 1'
#
loop_
_entity.id
_entity.type
_entity.pdbx_description
1 polymer ?
#
loop_
_entity_poly.entity_id
_entity_poly.type
_entity_poly.pdbx_seq_one_letter_code
_entity_poly.pdbx_strand_id
1 'polypeptide(L)'
;NIGVVIRGNCSLSRKATLAFAAGAVGVVIYLESPYESVTQSGLTLGKQFYINGSPIGPVYIVTYQLGRELVQAPTMLHMECENELRDIVCWNVLCEGRDGDE
;
A
#
# COMPACT_ATOMS: atom_id res chain seq x y z
N ASN A 1 2.17 -8.05 16.76
CA ASN A 1 0.97 -7.27 16.39
C ASN A 1 1.04 -6.85 14.94
N ILE A 2 0.44 -7.61 14.03
CA ILE A 2 0.31 -7.22 12.63
C ILE A 2 -1.09 -6.63 12.43
N GLY A 3 -1.18 -5.44 11.86
CA GLY A 3 -2.46 -4.83 11.52
C GLY A 3 -2.96 -5.35 10.18
N VAL A 4 -4.16 -5.90 10.12
CA VAL A 4 -4.80 -6.32 8.86
C VAL A 4 -5.92 -5.33 8.53
N VAL A 5 -5.86 -4.71 7.35
CA VAL A 5 -6.75 -3.61 6.97
C VAL A 5 -7.27 -3.84 5.55
N ILE A 6 -8.56 -3.59 5.32
CA ILE A 6 -9.13 -3.61 3.96
C ILE A 6 -8.75 -2.34 3.19
N ARG A 7 -8.49 -2.48 1.89
CA ARG A 7 -8.45 -1.36 0.94
C ARG A 7 -9.81 -0.65 0.94
N GLY A 8 -9.80 0.66 0.68
CA GLY A 8 -11.02 1.44 0.61
C GLY A 8 -10.68 2.90 0.31
N ASN A 9 -11.53 3.82 0.73
CA ASN A 9 -11.52 5.21 0.27
C ASN A 9 -10.32 6.08 0.70
N CYS A 10 -9.49 5.64 1.66
CA CYS A 10 -8.32 6.39 2.09
C CYS A 10 -7.03 5.80 1.52
N SER A 11 -6.02 6.66 1.32
CA SER A 11 -4.72 6.25 0.80
C SER A 11 -4.08 5.17 1.67
N LEU A 12 -3.31 4.30 1.03
CA LEU A 12 -2.58 3.21 1.71
C LEU A 12 -1.60 3.77 2.74
N SER A 13 -0.97 4.91 2.43
CA SER A 13 -0.13 5.66 3.37
C SER A 13 -0.85 6.02 4.66
N ARG A 14 -2.10 6.50 4.56
CA ARG A 14 -2.91 6.87 5.72
C ARG A 14 -3.33 5.63 6.52
N LYS A 15 -3.71 4.54 5.84
CA LYS A 15 -4.05 3.26 6.50
C LYS A 15 -2.86 2.71 7.28
N ALA A 16 -1.69 2.63 6.63
CA ALA A 16 -0.46 2.18 7.26
C ALA A 16 -0.14 3.05 8.48
N THR A 17 -0.07 4.38 8.30
CA THR A 17 0.23 5.33 9.38
C THR A 17 -0.67 5.15 10.60
N LEU A 18 -1.98 5.01 10.39
CA LEU A 18 -2.93 4.79 11.48
C LEU A 18 -2.74 3.44 12.16
N ALA A 19 -2.45 2.38 11.41
CA ALA A 19 -2.20 1.06 11.99
C ALA A 19 -0.93 1.05 12.86
N PHE A 20 0.15 1.72 12.43
CA PHE A 20 1.36 1.87 13.25
C PHE A 20 1.13 2.76 14.47
N ALA A 21 0.36 3.84 14.34
CA ALA A 21 -0.04 4.67 15.49
C ALA A 21 -0.87 3.89 16.52
N ALA A 22 -1.61 2.86 16.09
CA ALA A 22 -2.33 1.93 16.96
C ALA A 22 -1.45 0.81 17.54
N GLY A 23 -0.14 0.80 17.28
CA GLY A 23 0.82 -0.17 17.83
C GLY A 23 1.06 -1.41 16.98
N ALA A 24 0.69 -1.40 15.69
CA ALA A 24 1.11 -2.45 14.76
C ALA A 24 2.64 -2.40 14.52
N VAL A 25 3.28 -3.55 14.40
CA VAL A 25 4.71 -3.66 14.01
C VAL A 25 4.89 -3.95 12.51
N GLY A 26 3.81 -4.27 11.83
CA GLY A 26 3.71 -4.45 10.38
C GLY A 26 2.25 -4.41 9.95
N VAL A 27 1.99 -4.20 8.66
CA VAL A 27 0.64 -4.01 8.13
C VAL A 27 0.41 -4.87 6.90
N VAL A 28 -0.74 -5.54 6.83
CA VAL A 28 -1.24 -6.22 5.64
C VAL A 28 -2.49 -5.49 5.17
N ILE A 29 -2.47 -5.02 3.93
CA ILE A 29 -3.62 -4.37 3.30
C ILE A 29 -4.18 -5.31 2.25
N TYR A 30 -5.41 -5.79 2.43
CA TYR A 30 -6.04 -6.67 1.44
C TYR A 30 -6.98 -5.89 0.53
N LEU A 31 -7.06 -6.32 -0.73
CA LEU A 31 -7.92 -5.69 -1.75
C LEU A 31 -9.39 -5.73 -1.34
N GLU A 32 -10.17 -4.77 -1.82
CA GLU A 32 -11.58 -4.62 -1.44
C GLU A 32 -12.49 -5.62 -2.17
N SER A 33 -12.07 -6.04 -3.37
CA SER A 33 -12.84 -6.91 -4.25
C SER A 33 -12.02 -8.10 -4.74
N PRO A 34 -12.64 -9.29 -4.90
CA PRO A 34 -11.98 -10.48 -5.44
C PRO A 34 -11.55 -10.34 -6.90
N TYR A 35 -12.08 -9.34 -7.61
CA TYR A 35 -11.75 -9.07 -9.01
C TYR A 35 -10.55 -8.12 -9.17
N GLU A 36 -10.08 -7.50 -8.08
CA GLU A 36 -8.87 -6.67 -8.12
C GLU A 36 -7.62 -7.56 -8.10
N SER A 37 -6.64 -7.20 -8.94
CA SER A 37 -5.31 -7.81 -8.92
C SER A 37 -4.31 -6.94 -8.18
N VAL A 38 -3.35 -7.58 -7.51
CA VAL A 38 -2.25 -6.88 -6.81
C VAL A 38 -1.40 -6.07 -7.80
N THR A 39 -1.28 -6.52 -9.05
CA THR A 39 -0.50 -5.88 -10.12
C THR A 39 -1.15 -4.61 -10.69
N GLN A 40 -2.48 -4.48 -10.65
CA GLN A 40 -3.22 -3.28 -11.09
C GLN A 40 -3.38 -2.22 -10.01
N SER A 41 -2.95 -2.53 -8.80
CA SER A 41 -2.84 -1.53 -7.76
C SER A 41 -1.65 -0.66 -8.15
N GLY A 42 -1.91 0.52 -8.74
CA GLY A 42 -0.90 1.53 -9.08
C GLY A 42 -0.17 2.03 -7.84
N LEU A 43 0.67 1.16 -7.29
CA LEU A 43 1.31 1.29 -6.00
C LEU A 43 2.65 1.95 -6.21
N THR A 44 2.69 3.25 -5.97
CA THR A 44 3.92 3.85 -5.49
C THR A 44 4.14 3.37 -4.05
N LEU A 45 4.64 2.13 -3.90
CA LEU A 45 5.46 1.71 -2.76
C LEU A 45 6.85 2.38 -2.89
N GLY A 46 6.85 3.70 -3.11
CA GLY A 46 8.06 4.47 -3.44
C GLY A 46 8.41 5.50 -2.37
N LYS A 47 7.55 5.66 -1.35
CA LYS A 47 7.92 6.39 -0.14
C LYS A 47 8.04 5.38 0.97
N GLN A 48 9.28 5.17 1.43
CA GLN A 48 9.53 4.67 2.77
C GLN A 48 8.61 5.47 3.70
N PHE A 49 7.67 4.78 4.32
CA PHE A 49 6.67 5.48 5.08
C PHE A 49 7.33 5.87 6.41
N TYR A 50 7.37 7.17 6.70
CA TYR A 50 7.93 7.69 7.92
C TYR A 50 6.80 8.20 8.82
N ILE A 51 6.80 7.82 10.09
CA ILE A 51 6.09 8.54 11.14
C ILE A 51 7.14 9.32 11.91
N ASN A 52 7.03 10.65 11.94
CA ASN A 52 7.97 11.53 12.65
C ASN A 52 9.45 11.32 12.29
N GLY A 53 9.75 10.97 11.03
CA GLY A 53 11.13 10.74 10.57
C GLY A 53 11.69 9.34 10.84
N SER A 54 10.94 8.45 11.50
CA SER A 54 11.33 7.05 11.71
C SER A 54 10.65 6.13 10.67
N PRO A 55 11.38 5.19 10.06
CA PRO A 55 10.79 4.23 9.15
C PRO A 55 9.74 3.40 9.91
N ILE A 56 8.54 3.27 9.34
CA ILE A 56 7.54 2.35 9.88
C ILE A 56 7.80 0.93 9.38
N GLY A 57 7.23 -0.04 10.09
CA GLY A 57 7.39 -1.46 9.78
C GLY A 57 6.87 -1.85 8.39
N PRO A 58 7.05 -3.12 8.00
CA PRO A 58 6.76 -3.55 6.64
C PRO A 58 5.26 -3.51 6.33
N VAL A 59 4.94 -3.15 5.08
CA VAL A 59 3.57 -3.05 4.57
C VAL A 59 3.42 -3.95 3.35
N TYR A 60 2.48 -4.89 3.38
CA TYR A 60 2.19 -5.80 2.27
C TYR A 60 0.81 -5.58 1.73
N ILE A 61 0.64 -5.88 0.45
CA ILE A 61 -0.66 -5.90 -0.20
C ILE A 61 -0.95 -7.32 -0.67
N VAL A 62 -2.12 -7.81 -0.32
CA VAL A 62 -2.55 -9.19 -0.59
C VAL A 62 -3.92 -9.21 -1.26
N THR A 63 -4.26 -10.34 -1.87
CA THR A 63 -5.57 -10.55 -2.49
C THR A 63 -6.69 -10.45 -1.45
N TYR A 64 -7.91 -10.15 -1.92
CA TYR A 64 -9.11 -10.15 -1.07
C TYR A 64 -9.25 -11.48 -0.32
N GLN A 65 -9.10 -12.61 -1.03
CA GLN A 65 -9.26 -13.95 -0.45
C GLN A 65 -8.29 -14.20 0.70
N LEU A 66 -6.99 -13.95 0.49
CA LEU A 66 -5.98 -14.14 1.55
C LEU A 66 -6.24 -13.19 2.74
N GLY A 67 -6.62 -11.94 2.47
CA GLY A 67 -7.00 -11.01 3.54
C GLY A 67 -8.17 -11.48 4.39
N ARG A 68 -9.19 -12.06 3.76
CA ARG A 68 -10.36 -12.63 4.45
C ARG A 68 -9.99 -13.82 5.33
N GLU A 69 -9.06 -14.66 4.87
CA GLU A 69 -8.55 -15.79 5.66
C GLU A 69 -7.77 -15.29 6.88
N LEU A 70 -6.92 -14.27 6.71
CA LEU A 70 -6.11 -13.70 7.79
C LEU A 70 -6.92 -13.04 8.91
N VAL A 71 -8.10 -12.48 8.60
CA VAL A 71 -8.97 -11.88 9.64
C VAL A 71 -9.88 -12.90 10.35
N GLN A 72 -10.02 -14.11 9.81
CA GLN A 72 -10.90 -15.13 10.37
C GLN A 72 -10.30 -15.88 11.55
N ALA A 73 -8.96 -16.00 11.61
CA ALA A 73 -8.29 -16.74 12.65
C ALA A 73 -6.99 -16.06 13.09
N PRO A 74 -6.63 -16.14 14.39
CA PRO A 74 -5.33 -15.70 14.85
C PRO A 74 -4.22 -16.47 14.13
N THR A 75 -3.47 -15.78 13.29
CA THR A 75 -2.41 -16.36 12.46
C THR A 75 -1.09 -15.71 12.80
N MET A 76 -0.04 -16.52 13.02
CA MET A 76 1.32 -16.01 13.13
C MET A 76 1.86 -15.74 11.73
N LEU A 77 2.22 -14.48 11.46
CA LEU A 77 2.81 -14.06 10.19
C LEU A 77 4.28 -13.73 10.38
N HIS A 78 5.13 -14.39 9.60
CA HIS A 78 6.54 -14.05 9.45
C HIS A 78 6.67 -13.15 8.22
N MET A 79 7.12 -11.92 8.43
CA MET A 79 7.16 -10.89 7.41
C MET A 79 8.61 -10.44 7.22
N GLU A 80 9.18 -10.76 6.06
CA GLU A 80 10.52 -10.32 5.65
C GLU A 80 10.39 -9.38 4.44
N CYS A 81 10.84 -8.15 4.60
CA CYS A 81 10.67 -7.10 3.61
C CYS A 81 12.03 -6.50 3.28
N GLU A 82 12.45 -6.69 2.03
CA GLU A 82 13.58 -5.98 1.45
C GLU A 82 13.02 -4.90 0.52
N ASN A 83 13.38 -3.65 0.78
CA ASN A 83 13.02 -2.53 -0.06
C ASN A 83 14.28 -1.97 -0.70
N GLU A 84 14.21 -1.68 -2.00
CA GLU A 84 15.27 -1.02 -2.74
C GLU A 84 14.76 0.32 -3.26
N LEU A 85 15.52 1.39 -3.04
CA LEU A 85 15.29 2.66 -3.72
C LEU A 85 15.98 2.61 -5.07
N ARG A 86 15.20 2.78 -6.14
CA ARG A 86 15.72 2.85 -7.50
C ARG A 86 15.33 4.19 -8.14
N ASP A 87 16.30 4.83 -8.75
CA ASP A 87 16.04 5.99 -9.59
C ASP A 87 15.48 5.52 -10.93
N ILE A 88 14.25 5.92 -11.24
CA ILE A 88 13.57 5.61 -12.50
C ILE A 88 13.31 6.93 -13.22
N VAL A 89 13.70 6.99 -14.49
CA VAL A 89 13.37 8.13 -15.36
C VAL A 89 11.89 8.05 -15.72
N CYS A 90 11.09 8.94 -15.15
CA CYS A 90 9.68 9.10 -15.49
C CYS A 90 9.52 10.18 -16.56
N TRP A 91 8.81 9.86 -17.64
CA TRP A 91 8.46 10.82 -18.69
C TRP A 91 6.99 11.19 -18.54
N ASN A 92 6.69 12.48 -18.51
CA ASN A 92 5.32 12.97 -18.68
C ASN A 92 5.10 13.24 -20.17
N VAL A 93 4.02 12.71 -20.74
CA VAL A 93 3.55 13.13 -22.07
C VAL A 93 2.48 14.19 -21.84
N LEU A 94 2.79 15.43 -22.21
CA LEU A 94 1.84 16.54 -22.18
C LEU A 94 1.26 16.70 -23.60
N CYS A 95 -0.06 16.57 -23.71
CA CYS A 95 -0.78 16.86 -24.95
C CYS A 95 -1.68 18.06 -24.71
N GLU A 96 -1.47 19.15 -25.45
CA GLU A 96 -2.36 20.31 -25.46
C GLU A 96 -3.29 20.24 -26.67
N GLY A 97 -4.57 20.55 -26.47
CA GLY A 97 -5.57 20.69 -27.54
C GLY A 97 -5.54 22.08 -28.17
N ARG A 98 -6.21 22.24 -29.31
CA ARG A 98 -6.27 23.50 -30.08
C ARG A 98 -7.21 24.57 -29.50
N ASP A 99 -7.79 24.39 -28.32
CA ASP A 99 -8.79 25.31 -27.75
C ASP A 99 -8.26 26.71 -27.39
N GLY A 100 -6.99 27.02 -27.70
CA GLY A 100 -6.40 28.37 -27.65
C GLY A 100 -6.15 29.04 -29.00
N ASP A 101 -6.48 28.38 -30.12
CA ASP A 101 -6.32 28.89 -31.50
C ASP A 101 -7.65 29.44 -32.11
N GLU A 102 -8.70 29.66 -31.30
CA GLU A 102 -9.97 30.30 -31.72
C GLU A 102 -9.97 31.83 -31.52
#